data_AF-A0A1X1F028-F1
#
_entry.id   AF-A0A1X1F028-F1
#
_cell.length_a   1.000
_cell.length_b   1.000
_cell.length_c   1.000
_cell.angle_alpha   90.00
_cell.angle_beta   90.00
_cell.angle_gamma   90.00
#
_symmetry.space_group_name_H-M   'P 1'
#
loop_
_entity.id
_entity.type
_entity.pdbx_description
1 polymer ?
#
loop_
_entity_poly.entity_id
_entity_poly.type
_entity_poly.pdbx_seq_one_letter_code
_entity_poly.pdbx_strand_id
1 'polypeptide(L)'
;MWFDNALHKEKVVHMLGGELCVDCAEFQGFYFNEISSLKVYLIVRGIPKIHPKKWDEKRSNAIALTLGFVGIKKFKSEGNRINFICSPKIDSTVGNAVIRIENENFNFFCEAEFLDIEGITPYNDERWD
;
A
#
# COMPACT_ATOMS: atom_id res chain seq x y z
N MET A 1 -14.18 0.24 3.66
CA MET A 1 -12.73 0.00 3.81
C MET A 1 -11.95 1.09 3.10
N TRP A 2 -10.66 1.28 3.40
CA TRP A 2 -9.84 2.37 2.85
C TRP A 2 -9.74 2.34 1.31
N PHE A 3 -9.95 1.17 0.70
CA PHE A 3 -9.88 0.92 -0.74
C PHE A 3 -11.26 0.79 -1.44
N ASP A 4 -12.37 1.18 -0.79
CA ASP A 4 -13.72 0.98 -1.37
C ASP A 4 -13.91 1.67 -2.73
N ASN A 5 -13.23 2.79 -2.96
CA ASN A 5 -13.26 3.53 -4.23
C ASN A 5 -11.98 3.36 -5.05
N ALA A 6 -11.10 2.42 -4.65
CA ALA A 6 -9.89 2.13 -5.41
C ALA A 6 -10.22 1.39 -6.72
N LEU A 7 -9.49 1.75 -7.78
CA LEU A 7 -9.37 0.95 -8.98
C LEU A 7 -8.73 -0.39 -8.62
N HIS A 8 -9.14 -1.43 -9.34
CA HIS A 8 -8.68 -2.80 -9.15
C HIS A 8 -8.86 -3.38 -7.72
N LYS A 9 -9.78 -2.85 -6.92
CA LYS A 9 -10.10 -3.35 -5.57
C LYS A 9 -10.54 -4.81 -5.56
N GLU A 10 -11.06 -5.32 -6.67
CA GLU A 10 -11.45 -6.72 -6.84
C GLU A 10 -10.26 -7.68 -6.63
N LYS A 11 -9.01 -7.23 -6.80
CA LYS A 11 -7.83 -8.00 -6.42
C LYS A 11 -7.86 -8.34 -4.93
N VAL A 12 -8.18 -7.38 -4.05
CA VAL A 12 -8.30 -7.62 -2.60
C VAL A 12 -9.47 -8.56 -2.32
N VAL A 13 -10.61 -8.36 -2.99
CA VAL A 13 -11.81 -9.19 -2.81
C VAL A 13 -11.54 -10.65 -3.19
N HIS A 14 -11.02 -10.89 -4.39
CA HIS A 14 -10.81 -12.22 -4.93
C HIS A 14 -9.60 -12.93 -4.33
N MET A 15 -8.52 -12.20 -4.04
CA MET A 15 -7.30 -12.82 -3.51
C MET A 15 -7.35 -12.96 -1.99
N LEU A 16 -7.87 -11.97 -1.28
CA LEU A 16 -7.74 -11.86 0.19
C LEU A 16 -9.08 -11.95 0.94
N GLY A 17 -10.18 -12.28 0.23
CA GLY A 17 -11.51 -12.35 0.83
C GLY A 17 -12.10 -10.98 1.19
N GLY A 18 -11.55 -9.90 0.62
CA GLY A 18 -12.01 -8.54 0.88
C GLY A 18 -11.42 -7.90 2.13
N GLU A 19 -10.49 -8.55 2.84
CA GLU A 19 -9.84 -7.98 4.01
C GLU A 19 -8.37 -7.67 3.72
N LEU A 20 -7.96 -6.42 3.94
CA LEU A 20 -6.57 -5.99 3.87
C LEU A 20 -6.33 -4.85 4.85
N CYS A 21 -5.78 -5.18 6.01
CA CYS A 21 -5.34 -4.20 7.00
C CYS A 21 -3.94 -3.71 6.66
N VAL A 22 -3.73 -2.40 6.66
CA VAL A 22 -2.42 -1.77 6.43
C VAL A 22 -1.83 -1.17 7.70
N ASP A 23 -2.46 -1.40 8.86
CA ASP A 23 -1.90 -0.98 10.14
C ASP A 23 -0.57 -1.71 10.40
N CYS A 24 0.39 -0.97 10.95
CA CYS A 24 1.76 -1.47 11.19
C CYS A 24 2.46 -1.99 9.92
N ALA A 25 2.09 -1.49 8.75
CA ALA A 25 2.81 -1.75 7.51
C ALA A 25 4.17 -1.03 7.49
N GLU A 26 5.13 -1.59 6.77
CA GLU A 26 6.41 -0.92 6.52
C GLU A 26 6.34 -0.12 5.23
N PHE A 27 6.67 1.16 5.33
CA PHE A 27 6.83 2.02 4.17
C PHE A 27 8.20 1.76 3.52
N GLN A 28 8.19 1.08 2.36
CA GLN A 28 9.41 0.78 1.60
C GLN A 28 9.85 1.96 0.74
N GLY A 29 8.92 2.84 0.39
CA GLY A 29 9.21 4.03 -0.38
C GLY A 29 8.14 4.31 -1.43
N PHE A 30 8.50 5.17 -2.37
CA PHE A 30 7.62 5.61 -3.43
C PHE A 30 8.41 5.86 -4.71
N TYR A 31 7.71 5.84 -5.84
CA TYR A 31 8.27 6.18 -7.13
C TYR A 31 7.30 7.04 -7.92
N PHE A 32 7.72 8.26 -8.25
CA PHE A 32 6.95 9.18 -9.07
C PHE A 32 7.15 8.78 -10.55
N ASN A 33 6.13 8.21 -11.18
CA ASN A 33 6.15 7.76 -12.58
C ASN A 33 5.52 8.81 -13.50
N GLU A 34 6.00 8.89 -14.74
CA GLU A 34 5.39 9.63 -15.87
C GLU A 34 4.73 10.98 -15.50
N ILE A 35 3.67 11.39 -16.20
CA ILE A 35 2.93 12.62 -15.93
C ILE A 35 1.90 12.35 -14.83
N SER A 36 2.16 12.86 -13.63
CA SER A 36 1.23 12.93 -12.50
C SER A 36 0.75 11.57 -11.95
N SER A 37 1.66 10.60 -11.82
CA SER A 37 1.36 9.33 -11.15
C SER A 37 2.45 8.92 -10.15
N LEU A 38 2.05 8.26 -9.05
CA LEU A 38 2.92 7.93 -7.93
C LEU A 38 2.63 6.51 -7.46
N LYS A 39 3.65 5.68 -7.39
CA LYS A 39 3.59 4.37 -6.76
C LYS A 39 4.07 4.46 -5.33
N VAL A 40 3.34 3.84 -4.42
CA VAL A 40 3.70 3.68 -3.01
C VAL A 40 3.87 2.20 -2.72
N TYR A 41 4.98 1.84 -2.10
CA TYR A 41 5.34 0.46 -1.79
C TYR A 41 5.25 0.23 -0.28
N LEU A 42 4.44 -0.75 0.10
CA LEU A 42 4.22 -1.14 1.49
C LEU A 42 4.51 -2.63 1.67
N ILE A 43 5.07 -3.01 2.81
CA ILE A 43 5.06 -4.40 3.27
C ILE A 43 4.08 -4.51 4.44
N VAL A 44 3.06 -5.35 4.29
CA VAL A 44 2.07 -5.63 5.33
C VAL A 44 2.45 -6.93 6.02
N ARG A 45 2.56 -6.90 7.35
CA ARG A 45 2.89 -8.09 8.14
C ARG A 45 1.73 -9.09 8.17
N GLY A 46 2.06 -10.36 8.02
CA GLY A 46 1.11 -11.46 8.08
C GLY A 46 0.47 -11.78 6.73
N ILE A 47 0.00 -13.03 6.62
CA ILE A 47 -0.80 -13.49 5.50
C ILE A 47 -2.27 -13.58 5.96
N PRO A 48 -3.22 -12.96 5.24
CA PRO A 48 -4.64 -13.07 5.53
C PRO A 48 -5.11 -14.52 5.48
N LYS A 49 -6.16 -14.84 6.26
CA LYS A 49 -6.72 -16.21 6.32
C LYS A 49 -7.15 -16.73 4.96
N ILE A 50 -7.71 -15.84 4.14
CA ILE A 50 -8.06 -16.11 2.74
C ILE A 50 -6.91 -15.57 1.90
N HIS A 51 -6.24 -16.44 1.15
CA HIS A 51 -5.17 -16.08 0.23
C HIS A 51 -5.05 -17.12 -0.90
N PRO A 52 -4.36 -16.83 -2.01
CA PRO A 52 -4.11 -17.81 -3.06
C PRO A 52 -3.26 -18.99 -2.56
N LYS A 53 -3.73 -20.23 -2.73
CA LYS A 53 -3.02 -21.47 -2.29
C LYS A 53 -1.56 -21.57 -2.71
N LYS A 54 -1.19 -21.02 -3.87
CA LYS A 54 0.20 -20.97 -4.35
C LYS A 54 1.15 -20.17 -3.45
N TRP A 55 0.63 -19.43 -2.46
CA TRP A 55 1.45 -18.70 -1.48
C TRP A 55 1.90 -19.60 -0.33
N ASP A 56 1.18 -20.70 -0.04
CA ASP A 56 1.55 -21.67 1.00
C ASP A 56 2.92 -22.31 0.71
N GLU A 57 3.24 -22.52 -0.56
CA GLU A 57 4.51 -23.11 -1.02
C GLU A 57 5.72 -22.21 -0.73
N LYS A 58 5.51 -20.90 -0.57
CA LYS A 58 6.57 -19.89 -0.50
C LYS A 58 6.99 -19.50 0.91
N ARG A 59 6.44 -20.13 1.96
CA ARG A 59 6.66 -19.79 3.39
C ARG A 59 6.57 -18.28 3.65
N SER A 60 5.69 -17.58 2.95
CA SER A 60 5.60 -16.13 3.03
C SER A 60 4.96 -15.71 4.35
N ASN A 61 5.54 -14.73 5.02
CA ASN A 61 5.07 -14.20 6.30
C ASN A 61 4.50 -12.77 6.17
N ALA A 62 4.49 -12.21 4.96
CA ALA A 62 4.05 -10.85 4.66
C ALA A 62 3.48 -10.70 3.25
N ILE A 63 2.89 -9.53 2.99
CA ILE A 63 2.40 -9.10 1.67
C ILE A 63 3.18 -7.87 1.23
N ALA A 64 3.71 -7.90 0.01
CA ALA A 64 4.12 -6.69 -0.69
C ALA A 64 2.92 -6.10 -1.43
N LEU A 65 2.59 -4.85 -1.09
CA LEU A 65 1.47 -4.08 -1.61
C LEU A 65 2.01 -2.88 -2.39
N THR A 66 1.57 -2.74 -3.63
CA THR A 66 1.84 -1.56 -4.48
C THR A 66 0.55 -0.79 -4.69
N LEU A 67 0.54 0.47 -4.27
CA LEU A 67 -0.56 1.40 -4.47
C LEU A 67 -0.20 2.42 -5.54
N GLY A 68 -1.05 2.59 -6.54
CA GLY A 68 -0.94 3.63 -7.55
C GLY A 68 -1.81 4.83 -7.18
N PHE A 69 -1.26 6.04 -7.28
CA PHE A 69 -1.99 7.30 -7.17
C PHE A 69 -1.90 8.00 -8.52
N VAL A 70 -3.04 8.16 -9.21
CA VAL A 70 -3.10 8.68 -10.59
C VAL A 70 -3.85 10.00 -10.62
N GLY A 71 -3.37 10.95 -11.42
CA GLY A 71 -3.91 12.31 -11.46
C GLY A 71 -3.54 13.08 -10.20
N ILE A 72 -2.24 13.10 -9.86
CA ILE A 72 -1.72 13.77 -8.67
C ILE A 72 -2.12 15.26 -8.67
N LYS A 73 -2.81 15.67 -7.60
CA LYS A 73 -3.19 17.05 -7.31
C LYS A 73 -2.17 17.71 -6.40
N LYS A 74 -1.65 16.94 -5.43
CA LYS A 74 -0.65 17.43 -4.47
C LYS A 74 0.23 16.29 -4.00
N PHE A 75 1.53 16.57 -3.89
CA PHE A 75 2.51 15.64 -3.39
C PHE A 75 3.50 16.39 -2.49
N LYS A 76 3.82 15.82 -1.33
CA LYS A 76 4.86 16.29 -0.43
C LYS A 76 5.55 15.09 0.23
N SER A 77 6.88 15.10 0.19
CA SER A 77 7.71 14.17 0.96
C SER A 77 8.80 14.97 1.65
N GLU A 78 8.98 14.75 2.94
CA GLU A 78 9.96 15.48 3.77
C GLU A 78 10.54 14.53 4.81
N GLY A 79 11.86 14.37 4.83
CA GLY A 79 12.54 13.48 5.77
C GLY A 79 13.78 12.85 5.17
N ASN A 80 14.41 11.96 5.94
CA ASN A 80 15.71 11.37 5.58
C ASN A 80 15.75 9.83 5.68
N ARG A 81 14.59 9.18 5.84
CA ARG A 81 14.52 7.73 6.05
C ARG A 81 13.28 7.10 5.42
N ILE A 82 13.46 5.89 4.88
CA ILE A 82 12.41 4.94 4.48
C ILE A 82 12.64 3.62 5.24
N ASN A 83 11.87 2.57 4.96
CA ASN A 83 11.94 1.26 5.63
C ASN A 83 11.66 1.38 7.13
N PHE A 84 10.52 1.99 7.46
CA PHE A 84 10.03 2.14 8.82
C PHE A 84 8.58 1.67 8.93
N ILE A 85 8.23 1.16 10.10
CA ILE A 85 6.86 0.74 10.42
C ILE A 85 6.00 1.99 10.61
N CYS A 86 4.82 1.97 10.03
CA CYS A 86 3.84 3.04 10.08
C CYS A 86 2.40 2.50 9.99
N SER A 87 1.42 3.37 10.21
CA SER A 87 0.02 3.08 9.92
C SER A 87 -0.48 4.13 8.93
N PRO A 88 -0.32 3.89 7.61
CA PRO A 88 -0.75 4.84 6.59
C PRO A 88 -2.23 5.13 6.73
N LYS A 89 -2.60 6.42 6.79
CA LYS A 89 -3.99 6.85 6.72
C LYS A 89 -4.35 7.03 5.25
N ILE A 90 -5.21 6.14 4.74
CA ILE A 90 -5.62 6.12 3.34
C ILE A 90 -7.12 6.34 3.27
N ASP A 91 -7.53 7.33 2.48
CA ASP A 91 -8.92 7.65 2.20
C ASP A 91 -9.15 7.67 0.70
N SER A 92 -10.23 7.07 0.22
CA SER A 92 -10.63 7.12 -1.19
C SER A 92 -12.12 7.41 -1.33
N THR A 93 -12.43 8.38 -2.18
CA THR A 93 -13.78 8.75 -2.62
C THR A 93 -13.79 8.89 -4.14
N VAL A 94 -14.96 9.05 -4.75
CA VAL A 94 -15.06 9.30 -6.19
C VAL A 94 -14.29 10.59 -6.55
N GLY A 95 -13.30 10.47 -7.45
CA GLY A 95 -12.46 11.57 -7.92
C GLY A 95 -11.46 12.13 -6.90
N ASN A 96 -11.26 11.46 -5.76
CA ASN A 96 -10.26 11.86 -4.78
C ASN A 96 -9.68 10.69 -3.99
N ALA A 97 -8.37 10.63 -3.91
CA ALA A 97 -7.64 9.67 -3.07
C ALA A 97 -6.54 10.38 -2.30
N VAL A 98 -6.36 10.03 -1.03
CA VAL A 98 -5.35 10.63 -0.16
C VAL A 98 -4.63 9.54 0.61
N ILE A 99 -3.31 9.68 0.75
CA ILE A 99 -2.49 8.91 1.67
C ILE A 99 -1.65 9.86 2.53
N ARG A 100 -1.58 9.55 3.83
CA ARG A 100 -0.71 10.22 4.79
C ARG A 100 0.10 9.19 5.56
N ILE A 101 1.40 9.40 5.61
CA ILE A 101 2.33 8.62 6.42
C ILE A 101 3.13 9.61 7.24
N GLU A 102 3.06 9.45 8.56
CA GLU A 102 3.72 10.30 9.54
C GLU A 102 4.65 9.44 10.39
N ASN A 103 5.89 9.88 10.50
CA ASN A 103 6.94 9.32 11.35
C ASN A 103 7.79 10.48 11.87
N GLU A 104 8.45 10.31 13.03
CA GLU A 104 9.27 11.35 13.65
C GLU A 104 10.26 12.02 12.68
N ASN A 105 10.84 11.24 11.76
CA ASN A 105 11.87 11.73 10.82
C ASN A 105 11.44 11.69 9.35
N PHE A 106 10.17 11.39 9.07
CA PHE A 106 9.66 11.31 7.71
C PHE A 106 8.16 11.55 7.62
N ASN A 107 7.77 12.47 6.75
CA ASN A 107 6.39 12.81 6.45
C ASN A 107 6.14 12.66 4.95
N PHE A 108 5.07 11.95 4.61
CA PHE A 108 4.67 11.72 3.23
C PHE A 108 3.18 11.95 3.07
N PHE A 109 2.85 12.71 2.02
CA PHE A 109 1.50 13.10 1.66
C PHE A 109 1.35 13.00 0.15
N CYS A 110 0.30 12.33 -0.30
CA CYS A 110 -0.15 12.39 -1.67
C CYS A 110 -1.67 12.54 -1.70
N GLU A 111 -2.13 13.42 -2.58
CA GLU A 111 -3.52 13.59 -2.98
C GLU A 111 -3.59 13.46 -4.50
N ALA A 112 -4.50 12.62 -4.97
CA ALA A 112 -4.67 12.29 -6.37
C ALA A 112 -6.15 12.13 -6.72
N GLU A 113 -6.45 11.97 -8.00
CA GLU A 113 -7.82 11.72 -8.47
C GLU A 113 -8.24 10.27 -8.20
N PHE A 114 -7.32 9.32 -8.39
CA PHE A 114 -7.59 7.89 -8.25
C PHE A 114 -6.55 7.19 -7.37
N LEU A 115 -7.03 6.21 -6.60
CA LEU A 115 -6.23 5.18 -5.95
C LEU A 115 -6.37 3.89 -6.76
N ASP A 116 -5.28 3.18 -7.00
CA ASP A 116 -5.23 1.89 -7.68
C ASP A 116 -4.53 0.86 -6.80
N ILE A 117 -5.12 -0.33 -6.65
CA ILE A 117 -4.43 -1.50 -6.12
C ILE A 117 -3.61 -2.14 -7.26
N GLU A 118 -2.42 -1.62 -7.52
CA GLU A 118 -1.59 -2.08 -8.63
C GLU A 118 -1.11 -3.52 -8.44
N GLY A 119 -0.64 -3.86 -7.24
CA GLY A 119 -0.01 -5.15 -6.98
C GLY A 119 -0.22 -5.66 -5.56
N ILE A 120 -0.48 -6.96 -5.45
CA ILE A 120 -0.51 -7.72 -4.19
C ILE A 120 0.27 -9.01 -4.43
N THR A 121 1.40 -9.17 -3.76
CA THR A 121 2.26 -10.36 -3.93
C THR A 121 2.73 -10.88 -2.57
N PRO A 122 2.91 -12.20 -2.43
CA PRO A 122 3.44 -12.76 -1.20
C PRO A 122 4.89 -12.30 -1.04
N TYR A 123 5.29 -12.00 0.19
CA TYR A 123 6.62 -11.54 0.54
C TYR A 123 7.16 -12.38 1.71
N ASN A 124 8.45 -12.72 1.64
CA ASN A 124 9.16 -13.35 2.75
C ASN A 124 10.08 -12.30 3.36
N ASP A 125 9.74 -11.85 4.55
CA ASP A 125 10.53 -10.90 5.31
C ASP A 125 11.35 -11.65 6.36
N GLU A 126 12.68 -11.69 6.19
CA GLU A 126 13.60 -12.38 7.09
C GLU A 126 13.56 -11.83 8.53
N ARG A 127 12.98 -10.65 8.76
CA ARG A 127 12.86 -10.05 10.10
C ARG A 127 11.68 -10.57 10.90
N TRP A 128 10.72 -11.24 10.26
CA TRP A 128 9.43 -11.64 10.87
C TRP A 128 9.24 -13.15 10.99
N ASP A 129 10.35 -13.89 11.09
CA ASP A 129 10.39 -15.33 11.41
C ASP A 129 9.92 -15.65 12.83
#